data_AF-A0A7X7KC79-F1
#
_entry.id   AF-A0A7X7KC79-F1
#
_cell.length_a   1.000
_cell.length_b   1.000
_cell.length_c   1.000
_cell.angle_alpha   90.00
_cell.angle_beta   90.00
_cell.angle_gamma   90.00
#
_symmetry.space_group_name_H-M   'P 1'
#
loop_
_entity.id
_entity.type
_entity.pdbx_description
1 polymer ?
#
loop_
_entity_poly.entity_id
_entity_poly.type
_entity_poly.pdbx_seq_one_letter_code
_entity_poly.pdbx_strand_id
1 'polypeptide(L)' 'MSTEPTEIQGGVERRRAAEMSMQRGRLPAEVPGYEPERFLGVGAYGEVWVAREKNTGRRVAVKFYAHRGG' A
#
# COMPACT_ATOMS: atom_id res chain seq x y z
N MET A 1 4.56 -27.31 -16.39
CA MET A 1 4.14 -25.95 -15.98
C MET A 1 5.17 -25.00 -16.55
N SER A 2 4.83 -24.21 -17.57
CA SER A 2 5.75 -23.21 -18.14
C SER A 2 5.93 -22.09 -17.14
N THR A 3 7.16 -21.83 -16.70
CA THR A 3 7.50 -20.69 -15.86
C THR A 3 7.66 -19.48 -16.77
N GLU A 4 6.54 -18.85 -17.12
CA GLU A 4 6.58 -17.57 -17.81
C GLU A 4 7.20 -16.53 -16.85
N PRO A 5 8.28 -15.86 -17.24
CA PRO A 5 8.91 -14.88 -16.37
C PRO A 5 7.97 -13.72 -16.13
N THR A 6 7.95 -13.20 -14.90
CA THR A 6 7.23 -11.96 -14.58
C THR A 6 7.71 -10.84 -15.49
N GLU A 7 6.78 -10.17 -16.17
CA GLU A 7 7.10 -9.04 -17.02
C GLU A 7 7.82 -7.93 -16.23
N ILE A 8 8.91 -7.41 -16.81
CA ILE A 8 9.67 -6.33 -16.20
C ILE A 8 8.97 -5.01 -16.51
N GLN A 9 8.52 -4.31 -15.48
CA GLN A 9 7.95 -2.98 -15.63
C GLN A 9 9.02 -2.00 -16.14
N GLY A 10 8.76 -1.35 -17.28
CA GLY A 10 9.66 -0.38 -17.91
C GLY A 10 9.79 0.95 -17.14
N GLY A 11 10.74 1.79 -17.56
CA GLY A 11 11.09 3.02 -16.83
C GLY A 11 9.99 4.09 -16.83
N VAL A 12 9.20 4.20 -17.91
CA VAL A 12 8.08 5.16 -18.01
C VAL A 12 6.91 4.70 -17.14
N GLU A 13 6.62 3.40 -17.20
CA GLU A 13 5.57 2.72 -16.45
C GLU A 13 5.84 2.78 -14.95
N ARG A 14 7.10 2.58 -14.52
CA ARG A 14 7.52 2.74 -13.12
C ARG A 14 7.29 4.16 -12.62
N ARG A 15 7.67 5.19 -13.38
CA ARG A 15 7.46 6.59 -12.99
C ARG A 15 5.97 6.91 -12.86
N ARG A 16 5.18 6.55 -13.87
CA ARG A 16 3.73 6.76 -13.86
C ARG A 16 3.06 6.04 -12.68
N ALA A 17 3.46 4.80 -12.39
CA ALA A 17 2.95 4.07 -11.24
C ALA A 17 3.29 4.77 -9.92
N ALA A 18 4.53 5.24 -9.75
CA ALA A 18 4.95 5.96 -8.57
C ALA A 18 4.16 7.27 -8.36
N GLU A 19 3.95 8.05 -9.43
CA GLU A 19 3.14 9.27 -9.37
C GLU A 19 1.70 8.99 -8.96
N MET A 20 1.07 7.96 -9.54
CA MET A 20 -0.29 7.54 -9.19
C MET A 20 -0.40 7.08 -7.73
N SER A 21 0.60 6.36 -7.23
CA SER A 21 0.60 5.88 -5.84
C SER A 21 0.70 7.02 -4.82
N MET A 22 1.22 8.19 -5.17
CA MET A 22 1.47 9.28 -4.20
C MET A 22 0.27 10.19 -3.92
N GLN A 23 -0.91 9.92 -4.48
CA GLN A 23 -2.14 10.63 -4.11
C GLN A 23 -2.51 10.28 -2.66
N ARG A 24 -2.19 11.19 -1.73
CA ARG A 24 -2.44 11.02 -0.30
C ARG A 24 -3.94 11.03 0.01
N GLY A 25 -4.44 9.94 0.55
CA GLY A 25 -5.74 9.87 1.23
C GLY A 25 -5.67 10.26 2.71
N ARG A 26 -6.81 10.57 3.31
CA ARG A 26 -6.98 10.53 4.77
C ARG A 26 -6.95 9.06 5.21
N LEU A 27 -6.31 8.77 6.35
CA LEU A 27 -6.30 7.41 6.91
C LEU A 27 -7.74 6.84 6.94
N PRO A 28 -8.00 5.65 6.35
CA PRO A 28 -9.36 5.16 6.16
C PRO A 28 -10.02 4.74 7.46
N ALA A 29 -9.24 4.15 8.38
CA ALA A 29 -9.71 3.70 9.68
C ALA A 29 -8.55 3.58 10.67
N GLU A 30 -8.86 3.66 11.96
CA GLU A 30 -7.93 3.30 13.02
C GLU A 30 -7.82 1.78 13.15
N VAL A 31 -6.61 1.27 13.35
CA VAL A 31 -6.35 -0.15 13.59
C VAL A 31 -5.94 -0.32 15.06
N PRO A 32 -6.76 -0.98 15.90
CA PRO A 32 -6.44 -1.18 17.32
C PRO A 32 -5.07 -1.82 17.51
N GLY A 33 -4.27 -1.25 18.43
CA GLY A 33 -2.91 -1.72 18.69
C GLY A 33 -1.85 -1.21 17.71
N TYR A 34 -2.21 -0.42 16.70
CA TYR A 34 -1.28 0.17 15.74
C TYR A 34 -1.39 1.69 15.73
N GLU A 35 -0.25 2.35 15.53
CA GLU A 35 -0.15 3.80 15.35
C GLU A 35 0.29 4.10 13.91
N PRO A 36 -0.52 4.79 13.10
CA PRO A 36 -0.19 5.10 11.71
C PRO A 36 0.95 6.13 11.65
N GLU A 37 2.00 5.84 10.87
CA GLU A 37 3.18 6.72 10.74
C GLU A 37 3.22 7.44 9.38
N ARG A 38 3.01 6.72 8.26
CA ARG A 38 3.25 7.28 6.92
C ARG A 38 2.46 6.56 5.81
N PHE A 39 1.88 7.31 4.90
CA PHE A 39 1.30 6.76 3.66
C PHE A 39 2.40 6.19 2.73
N LEU A 40 2.20 4.95 2.26
CA LEU A 40 3.11 4.28 1.32
C LEU A 40 2.63 4.37 -0.12
N GLY A 41 1.32 4.30 -0.34
CA GLY A 41 0.76 4.53 -1.66
C GLY A 41 -0.62 3.93 -1.86
N VAL A 42 -1.26 4.32 -2.96
CA VAL A 42 -2.51 3.72 -3.48
C VAL A 42 -2.20 2.78 -4.64
N GLY A 43 -2.97 1.70 -4.73
CA GLY A 43 -3.02 0.76 -5.85
C GLY A 43 -4.47 0.47 -6.25
N ALA A 44 -4.66 -0.41 -7.23
CA ALA A 44 -5.98 -0.71 -7.81
C ALA A 44 -7.04 -1.14 -6.78
N TYR A 45 -6.63 -1.79 -5.70
CA TYR A 45 -7.53 -2.37 -4.69
C TYR A 45 -7.59 -1.59 -3.38
N GLY A 46 -6.90 -0.47 -3.27
CA GLY A 46 -6.88 0.33 -2.03
C GLY A 46 -5.50 0.88 -1.72
N GLU A 47 -5.25 1.17 -0.45
CA GLU A 47 -4.10 1.96 0.00
C GLU A 47 -3.30 1.30 1.10
N VAL A 48 -2.02 1.66 1.18
CA VAL A 48 -1.05 1.07 2.10
C VAL A 48 -0.40 2.15 2.96
N TRP A 49 -0.28 1.86 4.26
CA TRP A 49 0.35 2.73 5.26
C TRP A 49 1.40 1.99 6.06
N VAL A 50 2.46 2.69 6.47
CA VAL A 50 3.33 2.27 7.57
C VAL A 50 2.60 2.53 8.88
N ALA A 51 2.58 1.54 9.76
CA ALA A 51 2.14 1.68 11.14
C ALA A 51 3.15 1.06 12.10
N ARG A 52 3.19 1.58 13.33
CA ARG A 52 3.96 1.04 14.45
C ARG A 52 3.05 0.19 15.32
N GLU A 53 3.38 -1.08 15.50
CA GLU A 53 2.70 -1.95 16.46
C GLU A 53 3.05 -1.48 17.89
N LYS A 54 2.03 -1.19 18.72
CA LYS A 54 2.22 -0.56 20.03
C LYS A 54 2.95 -1.46 21.04
N ASN A 55 2.78 -2.78 20.94
CA ASN A 55 3.37 -3.73 21.90
C ASN A 55 4.85 -4.00 21.63
N THR A 56 5.25 -4.08 20.35
CA THR A 56 6.60 -4.51 19.95
C THR A 56 7.45 -3.36 19.41
N GLY A 57 6.82 -2.23 19.04
CA GLY A 57 7.46 -1.13 18.32
C GLY A 57 7.76 -1.44 16.85
N ARG A 58 7.36 -2.62 16.34
CA ARG A 58 7.67 -3.05 14.98
C ARG A 58 6.91 -2.20 13.96
N ARG A 59 7.61 -1.78 12.90
CA ARG A 59 7.00 -1.15 11.73
C ARG A 59 6.43 -2.21 10.79
N VAL A 60 5.17 -2.03 10.41
CA VAL A 60 4.42 -2.93 9.51
C VAL A 60 3.78 -2.13 8.38
N ALA A 61 3.48 -2.80 7.28
CA ALA A 61 2.62 -2.27 6.24
C ALA A 61 1.17 -2.74 6.48
N VAL A 62 0.23 -1.80 6.58
CA VAL A 62 -1.20 -2.06 6.68
C VAL A 62 -1.85 -1.73 5.34
N LYS A 63 -2.53 -2.70 4.73
CA LYS A 63 -3.27 -2.51 3.47
C LYS A 63 -4.76 -2.39 3.75
N PHE A 64 -5.33 -1.24 3.43
CA PHE A 64 -6.76 -1.00 3.44
C PHE A 64 -7.32 -1.29 2.06
N TYR A 65 -8.30 -2.18 1.98
CA TYR A 65 -8.99 -2.46 0.73
C TYR A 65 -10.14 -1.46 0.54
N ALA A 66 -10.22 -0.83 -0.63
CA ALA A 66 -11.35 0.01 -0.98
C ALA A 66 -12.59 -0.88 -1.18
N HIS A 67 -13.75 -0.46 -0.68
CA HIS A 67 -15.02 -1.20 -0.79
C HIS A 67 -15.60 -1.13 -2.21
N ARG A 68 -14.86 -1.63 -3.21
CA ARG A 68 -15.40 -1.90 -4.55
C ARG A 68 -15.14 -3.37 -4.89
N GLY A 69 -16.12 -4.21 -4.56
CA GLY A 69 -16.18 -5.59 -5.02
C GLY A 69 -16.99 -6.49 -4.10
N GLY A 70 -18.31 -6.48 -4.28
CA GLY A 70 -19.08 -7.73 -4.28
C GLY A 70 -19.04 -8.35 -5.68
#